data_AF-A0A2D8I3N9-F1
#
_entry.id   AF-A0A2D8I3N9-F1
#
_cell.length_a   1.000
_cell.length_b   1.000
_cell.length_c   1.000
_cell.angle_alpha   90.00
_cell.angle_beta   90.00
_cell.angle_gamma   90.00
#
_symmetry.space_group_name_H-M   'P 1'
#
loop_
_entity.id
_entity.type
_entity.pdbx_description
1 polymer ?
#
loop_
_entity_poly.entity_id
_entity_poly.type
_entity_poly.pdbx_seq_one_letter_code
_entity_poly.pdbx_strand_id
1 'polypeptide(L)'
;MFEAAASTDRLIELLPEEDKDVIKELLTTQKIVISRNDRTYFNRRLTKEEREAAKKEKAKAEELATFEIAEERKILTKEVNALENQLKKNQSDKSLKKILSAKQKELKALIKKMTDTKRRVGSKFNTNLDVANLKGDRIYARVSRRSFGNGSMTPERTLATAPEGQRLGILTQPSWLVSHSDAMDNHAIHRGIWVRERLLGGGIPDVPITVDAQLPDEPNVSLRERMRVTREKYCWSCHEKMDPLGLPFEMYNHAGLYRTTEFDKPVDTSGEIVDSGDPSLDGPVKNALEMIEKLANSERVEQVFIRHAFRFWMGRNETLHDRPVLLAAHKAYQDSGGSMKALILSLVTSDAFLYRIKS
;
A
#
# COMPACT_ATOMS: atom_id res chain seq x y z
N MET A 1 -10.08 -1.84 1.46
CA MET A 1 -9.62 -1.07 0.28
C MET A 1 -10.42 0.22 0.07
N PHE A 2 -11.76 0.21 0.08
CA PHE A 2 -12.55 1.45 0.02
C PHE A 2 -12.20 2.46 1.14
N GLU A 3 -11.81 1.99 2.32
CA GLU A 3 -11.33 2.87 3.40
C GLU A 3 -10.04 3.61 3.04
N ALA A 4 -9.07 2.93 2.43
CA ALA A 4 -7.83 3.54 1.98
C ALA A 4 -8.05 4.62 0.91
N ALA A 5 -9.04 4.47 0.03
CA ALA A 5 -9.40 5.52 -0.93
C ALA A 5 -9.90 6.79 -0.21
N ALA A 6 -10.86 6.66 0.72
CA ALA A 6 -11.33 7.79 1.51
C ALA A 6 -10.23 8.43 2.38
N SER A 7 -9.28 7.60 2.85
CA SER A 7 -8.10 8.07 3.56
C SER A 7 -7.18 8.91 2.66
N THR A 8 -6.87 8.44 1.45
CA THR A 8 -6.07 9.19 0.47
C THR A 8 -6.78 10.46 0.01
N ASP A 9 -8.10 10.43 -0.22
CA ASP A 9 -8.87 11.64 -0.54
C ASP A 9 -8.75 12.67 0.57
N ARG A 10 -8.89 12.25 1.83
CA ARG A 10 -8.72 13.16 2.98
C ARG A 10 -7.30 13.69 3.10
N LEU A 11 -6.29 12.90 2.77
CA LEU A 11 -4.91 13.38 2.70
C LEU A 11 -4.77 14.48 1.63
N ILE A 12 -5.32 14.26 0.43
CA ILE A 12 -5.30 15.24 -0.67
C ILE A 12 -6.09 16.51 -0.31
N GLU A 13 -7.12 16.43 0.54
CA GLU A 13 -7.80 17.63 1.06
C GLU A 13 -6.91 18.42 2.03
N LEU A 14 -6.13 17.74 2.87
CA LEU A 14 -5.33 18.35 3.94
C LEU A 14 -4.03 18.99 3.43
N LEU A 15 -3.34 18.39 2.47
CA LEU A 15 -2.03 18.89 2.02
C LEU A 15 -2.12 20.29 1.40
N PRO A 16 -3.06 20.58 0.48
CA PRO A 16 -3.19 21.91 -0.13
C PRO A 16 -3.78 22.98 0.80
N GLU A 17 -4.07 22.70 2.08
CA GLU A 17 -4.59 23.72 3.01
C GLU A 17 -3.58 24.85 3.23
N GLU A 18 -2.28 24.53 3.27
CA GLU A 18 -1.20 25.51 3.36
C GLU A 18 -0.94 26.23 2.02
N ASP A 19 -1.36 25.62 0.91
CA ASP A 19 -1.32 26.15 -0.46
C ASP A 19 0.08 26.66 -0.90
N LYS A 20 1.10 25.87 -0.59
CA LYS A 20 2.51 26.12 -0.97
C LYS A 20 3.13 24.86 -1.55
N ASP A 21 3.94 25.02 -2.59
CA ASP A 21 4.64 23.93 -3.27
C ASP A 21 3.75 22.69 -3.49
N VAL A 22 2.47 22.90 -3.86
CA VAL A 22 1.41 21.90 -3.72
C VAL A 22 1.75 20.57 -4.42
N ILE A 23 2.28 20.59 -5.64
CA ILE A 23 2.65 19.36 -6.34
C ILE A 23 3.81 18.63 -5.66
N LYS A 24 4.80 19.37 -5.16
CA LYS A 24 5.94 18.82 -4.44
C LYS A 24 5.48 18.21 -3.12
N GLU A 25 4.63 18.90 -2.35
CA GLU A 25 4.07 18.33 -1.11
C GLU A 25 3.25 17.06 -1.38
N LEU A 26 2.43 17.03 -2.42
CA LEU A 26 1.69 15.82 -2.82
C LEU A 26 2.63 14.65 -3.15
N LEU A 27 3.75 14.92 -3.83
CA LEU A 27 4.72 13.90 -4.21
C LEU A 27 5.66 13.49 -3.08
N THR A 28 5.93 14.35 -2.09
CA THR A 28 6.95 14.07 -1.06
C THR A 28 6.43 14.04 0.37
N THR A 29 5.12 14.14 0.60
CA THR A 29 4.60 14.13 1.96
C THR A 29 4.88 12.81 2.69
N GLN A 30 5.24 12.92 3.98
CA GLN A 30 5.27 11.79 4.91
C GLN A 30 3.99 11.68 5.75
N LYS A 31 3.03 12.59 5.56
CA LYS A 31 1.73 12.53 6.23
C LYS A 31 0.91 11.40 5.59
N ILE A 32 0.30 10.57 6.42
CA ILE A 32 -0.68 9.57 5.99
C ILE A 32 -1.96 9.73 6.80
N VAL A 33 -3.08 9.49 6.14
CA VAL A 33 -4.37 9.34 6.80
C VAL A 33 -4.70 7.85 6.79
N ILE A 34 -5.12 7.28 7.92
CA ILE A 34 -5.37 5.84 8.02
C ILE A 34 -6.60 5.53 8.84
N SER A 35 -7.37 4.53 8.41
CA SER A 35 -8.36 3.85 9.24
C SER A 35 -7.70 2.75 10.10
N ARG A 36 -8.49 2.12 10.98
CA ARG A 36 -8.04 0.94 11.73
C ARG A 36 -7.65 -0.22 10.80
N ASN A 37 -8.35 -0.41 9.68
CA ASN A 37 -8.09 -1.48 8.75
C ASN A 37 -6.91 -1.15 7.82
N ASP A 38 -6.77 0.13 7.46
CA ASP A 38 -5.72 0.60 6.56
C ASP A 38 -4.32 0.42 7.15
N ARG A 39 -4.20 0.41 8.48
CA ARG A 39 -2.93 0.17 9.20
C ARG A 39 -2.17 -1.05 8.70
N THR A 40 -2.87 -2.08 8.25
CA THR A 40 -2.22 -3.30 7.75
C THR A 40 -1.43 -3.08 6.46
N TYR A 41 -1.83 -2.11 5.62
CA TYR A 41 -1.15 -1.81 4.36
C TYR A 41 0.17 -1.05 4.52
N PHE A 42 0.35 -0.38 5.66
CA PHE A 42 1.58 0.35 5.98
C PHE A 42 2.58 -0.49 6.77
N ASN A 43 2.24 -1.74 7.06
CA ASN A 43 3.15 -2.70 7.68
C ASN A 43 4.09 -3.29 6.62
N ARG A 44 5.28 -3.70 7.05
CA ARG A 44 6.24 -4.40 6.19
C ARG A 44 6.00 -5.90 6.26
N ARG A 45 6.10 -6.60 5.13
CA ARG A 45 6.03 -8.06 5.12
C ARG A 45 7.36 -8.64 5.63
N LEU A 46 7.30 -9.52 6.63
CA LEU A 46 8.49 -10.20 7.15
C LEU A 46 9.08 -11.17 6.12
N THR A 47 10.40 -11.27 6.06
CA THR A 47 11.14 -12.29 5.30
C THR A 47 10.90 -13.68 5.89
N LYS A 48 11.23 -14.75 5.16
CA LYS A 48 11.06 -16.12 5.65
C LYS A 48 11.76 -16.37 6.98
N GLU A 49 13.00 -15.88 7.12
CA GLU A 49 13.81 -15.99 8.34
C GLU A 49 13.16 -15.24 9.51
N GLU A 50 12.71 -14.00 9.27
CA GLU A 50 12.01 -13.19 10.26
C GLU A 50 10.68 -13.84 10.69
N ARG A 51 9.94 -14.47 9.76
CA ARG A 51 8.71 -15.19 10.09
C ARG A 51 8.98 -16.42 10.95
N GLU A 52 10.03 -17.19 10.65
CA GLU A 52 10.42 -18.33 11.48
C GLU A 52 10.89 -17.89 12.88
N ALA A 53 11.61 -16.78 12.98
CA ALA A 53 11.95 -16.17 14.25
C ALA A 53 10.69 -15.74 15.03
N ALA A 54 9.77 -15.02 14.39
CA ALA A 54 8.51 -14.58 15.00
C ALA A 54 7.62 -15.76 15.44
N LYS A 55 7.60 -16.86 14.67
CA LYS A 55 6.90 -18.10 15.06
C LYS A 55 7.54 -18.73 16.29
N LYS A 56 8.87 -18.78 16.37
CA LYS A 56 9.60 -19.31 17.54
C LYS A 56 9.33 -18.46 18.77
N GLU A 57 9.36 -17.13 18.65
CA GLU A 57 9.03 -16.23 19.75
C GLU A 57 7.59 -16.38 20.22
N LYS A 58 6.64 -16.46 19.29
CA LYS A 58 5.25 -16.75 19.58
C LYS A 58 5.09 -18.08 20.33
N ALA A 59 5.75 -19.13 19.85
CA ALA A 59 5.70 -20.46 20.47
C ALA A 59 6.28 -20.43 21.89
N LYS A 60 7.42 -19.77 22.10
CA LYS A 60 8.02 -19.58 23.42
C LYS A 60 7.09 -18.82 24.37
N ALA A 61 6.48 -17.74 23.91
CA ALA A 61 5.55 -16.95 24.72
C ALA A 61 4.28 -17.73 25.07
N GLU A 62 3.74 -18.50 24.13
CA GLU A 62 2.61 -19.40 24.37
C GLU A 62 2.97 -20.51 25.37
N GLU A 63 4.17 -21.09 25.28
CA GLU A 63 4.67 -22.12 26.19
C GLU A 63 4.84 -21.58 27.61
N LEU A 64 5.54 -20.45 27.78
CA LEU A 64 5.70 -19.76 29.07
C LEU A 64 4.35 -19.44 29.71
N ALA A 65 3.39 -18.92 28.93
CA ALA A 65 2.08 -18.55 29.45
C ALA A 65 1.17 -19.75 29.77
N THR A 66 1.47 -20.94 29.24
CA THR A 66 0.70 -22.15 29.49
C THR A 66 1.43 -23.16 30.37
N PHE A 67 2.65 -22.87 30.82
CA PHE A 67 3.50 -23.77 31.59
C PHE A 67 2.83 -24.32 32.85
N GLU A 68 2.36 -23.44 33.73
CA GLU A 68 1.68 -23.81 34.98
C GLU A 68 0.40 -24.63 34.70
N ILE A 69 -0.39 -24.18 33.72
CA ILE A 69 -1.61 -24.86 33.29
C ILE A 69 -1.28 -26.25 32.70
N ALA A 70 -0.15 -26.40 32.01
CA ALA A 70 0.28 -27.67 31.44
C ALA A 70 0.77 -28.65 32.52
N GLU A 71 1.42 -28.17 33.58
CA GLU A 71 1.78 -28.99 34.74
C GLU A 71 0.53 -29.45 35.52
N GLU A 72 -0.39 -28.53 35.83
CA GLU A 72 -1.68 -28.86 36.44
C GLU A 72 -2.44 -29.90 35.61
N ARG A 73 -2.47 -29.73 34.28
CA ARG A 73 -3.08 -30.70 33.36
C ARG A 73 -2.42 -32.08 33.45
N LYS A 74 -1.08 -32.15 33.51
CA LYS A 74 -0.36 -33.44 33.61
C LYS A 74 -0.73 -34.17 34.91
N ILE A 75 -0.80 -33.45 36.03
CA ILE A 75 -1.19 -34.01 37.33
C ILE A 75 -2.62 -34.52 37.27
N LEU A 76 -3.55 -33.68 36.82
CA LEU A 76 -4.98 -34.04 36.74
C LEU A 76 -5.23 -35.21 35.77
N THR A 77 -4.46 -35.30 34.68
CA THR A 77 -4.56 -36.43 33.73
C THR A 77 -4.11 -37.74 34.39
N LYS A 78 -3.06 -37.72 35.22
CA LYS A 78 -2.64 -38.91 35.99
C LYS A 78 -3.71 -39.33 37.00
N GLU A 79 -4.33 -38.37 37.69
CA GLU A 79 -5.44 -38.64 38.62
C GLU A 79 -6.64 -39.28 37.92
N VAL A 80 -7.06 -38.72 36.78
CA VAL A 80 -8.17 -39.26 35.98
C VAL A 80 -7.86 -40.68 35.50
N ASN A 81 -6.66 -40.94 34.99
CA ASN A 81 -6.26 -42.28 34.53
C ASN A 81 -6.22 -43.30 35.69
N ALA A 82 -5.77 -42.88 36.88
CA ALA A 82 -5.76 -43.73 38.07
C ALA A 82 -7.19 -44.08 38.52
N LEU A 83 -8.09 -43.10 38.53
CA LEU A 83 -9.51 -43.30 38.84
C LEU A 83 -10.22 -44.18 37.80
N GLU A 84 -9.91 -44.03 36.52
CA GLU A 84 -10.42 -44.89 35.44
C GLU A 84 -9.99 -46.36 35.64
N ASN A 85 -8.73 -46.59 36.03
CA ASN A 85 -8.22 -47.92 36.30
C ASN A 85 -8.84 -48.55 37.57
N GLN A 86 -9.13 -47.75 38.60
CA GLN A 86 -9.87 -48.23 39.78
C GLN A 86 -11.32 -48.57 39.45
N LEU A 87 -11.98 -47.76 38.60
CA LEU A 87 -13.35 -48.01 38.14
C LEU A 87 -13.47 -49.29 37.30
N LYS A 88 -12.44 -49.63 36.51
CA LYS A 88 -12.38 -50.90 35.77
C LYS A 88 -12.33 -52.12 36.70
N LYS A 89 -11.76 -51.99 37.90
CA LYS A 89 -11.68 -53.07 38.91
C LYS A 89 -12.97 -53.17 39.75
N ASN A 90 -13.64 -52.06 40.03
CA ASN A 90 -14.88 -51.99 40.82
C ASN A 90 -16.02 -51.29 40.05
N GLN A 91 -16.65 -52.00 39.11
CA GLN A 91 -17.60 -51.43 38.12
C GLN A 91 -18.90 -50.83 38.71
N SER A 92 -19.26 -51.19 39.95
CA SER A 92 -20.52 -50.85 40.62
C SER A 92 -20.44 -49.70 41.64
N ASP A 93 -19.27 -49.09 41.85
CA ASP A 93 -19.11 -48.00 42.82
C ASP A 93 -19.62 -46.65 42.29
N LYS A 94 -20.79 -46.22 42.77
CA LYS A 94 -21.41 -44.93 42.42
C LYS A 94 -20.58 -43.71 42.88
N SER A 95 -19.80 -43.84 43.95
CA SER A 95 -19.01 -42.73 44.50
C SER A 95 -17.83 -42.40 43.59
N LEU A 96 -17.12 -43.43 43.11
CA LEU A 96 -16.01 -43.31 42.17
C LEU A 96 -16.46 -42.73 40.82
N LYS A 97 -17.64 -43.10 40.30
CA LYS A 97 -18.20 -42.50 39.06
C LYS A 97 -18.42 -40.99 39.20
N LYS A 98 -18.88 -40.52 40.37
CA LYS A 98 -19.13 -39.10 40.63
C LYS A 98 -17.83 -38.29 40.74
N ILE A 99 -16.81 -38.85 41.40
CA ILE A 99 -15.48 -38.23 41.52
C ILE A 99 -14.82 -38.15 40.14
N LEU A 100 -14.88 -39.22 39.36
CA LEU A 100 -14.33 -39.29 38.01
C LEU A 100 -15.00 -38.26 37.08
N SER A 101 -16.33 -38.12 37.11
CA SER A 101 -17.00 -37.11 36.27
C SER A 101 -16.65 -35.67 36.66
N ALA A 102 -16.46 -35.40 37.96
CA ALA A 102 -16.01 -34.10 38.45
C ALA A 102 -14.58 -33.78 37.97
N LYS A 103 -13.65 -34.73 38.09
CA LYS A 103 -12.26 -34.59 37.63
C LYS A 103 -12.15 -34.50 36.10
N GLN A 104 -12.98 -35.21 35.34
CA GLN A 104 -13.08 -35.05 33.88
C GLN A 104 -13.61 -33.67 33.48
N LYS A 105 -14.58 -33.12 34.23
CA LYS A 105 -15.08 -31.75 34.02
C LYS A 105 -14.01 -30.70 34.32
N GLU A 106 -13.25 -30.89 35.39
CA GLU A 106 -12.10 -30.06 35.76
C GLU A 106 -11.00 -30.12 34.68
N LEU A 107 -10.64 -31.32 34.19
CA LEU A 107 -9.71 -31.50 33.08
C LEU A 107 -10.16 -30.76 31.82
N LYS A 108 -11.46 -30.86 31.47
CA LYS A 108 -12.03 -30.16 30.31
C LYS A 108 -11.98 -28.65 30.47
N ALA A 109 -12.26 -28.13 31.68
CA ALA A 109 -12.14 -26.70 31.97
C ALA A 109 -10.69 -26.21 31.87
N LEU A 110 -9.74 -27.01 32.34
CA LEU A 110 -8.32 -26.70 32.32
C LEU A 110 -7.75 -26.71 30.89
N ILE A 111 -8.17 -27.67 30.06
CA ILE A 111 -7.89 -27.67 28.61
C ILE A 111 -8.45 -26.40 27.95
N LYS A 112 -9.68 -26.02 28.25
CA LYS A 112 -10.28 -24.79 27.70
C LYS A 112 -9.48 -23.55 28.11
N LYS A 113 -9.14 -23.42 29.40
CA LYS A 113 -8.32 -22.33 29.94
C LYS A 113 -6.95 -22.27 29.26
N MET A 114 -6.31 -23.41 29.02
CA MET A 114 -5.04 -23.51 28.29
C MET A 114 -5.20 -23.01 26.84
N THR A 115 -6.23 -23.44 26.13
CA THR A 115 -6.49 -23.01 24.74
C THR A 115 -6.81 -21.52 24.63
N ASP A 116 -7.61 -20.98 25.54
CA ASP A 116 -7.93 -19.55 25.57
C ASP A 116 -6.71 -18.70 25.91
N THR A 117 -5.87 -19.15 26.84
CA THR A 117 -4.61 -18.48 27.20
C THR A 117 -3.65 -18.47 26.01
N LYS A 118 -3.48 -19.62 25.36
CA LYS A 118 -2.66 -19.75 24.14
C LYS A 118 -3.16 -18.82 23.03
N ARG A 119 -4.47 -18.79 22.78
CA ARG A 119 -5.09 -17.90 21.79
C ARG A 119 -4.85 -16.42 22.12
N ARG A 120 -5.04 -16.01 23.37
CA ARG A 120 -4.89 -14.63 23.84
C ARG A 120 -3.44 -14.13 23.74
N VAL A 121 -2.48 -14.99 24.06
CA VAL A 121 -1.05 -14.65 23.94
C VAL A 121 -0.65 -14.66 22.47
N GLY A 122 -1.01 -15.71 21.74
CA GLY A 122 -0.69 -15.89 20.33
C GLY A 122 -1.28 -14.80 19.42
N SER A 123 -2.39 -14.16 19.80
CA SER A 123 -2.97 -13.05 19.04
C SER A 123 -2.18 -11.75 19.13
N LYS A 124 -1.24 -11.62 20.09
CA LYS A 124 -0.36 -10.45 20.21
C LYS A 124 0.79 -10.49 19.21
N PHE A 125 1.13 -11.67 18.69
CA PHE A 125 2.23 -11.87 17.77
C PHE A 125 1.70 -11.93 16.33
N ASN A 126 2.17 -11.02 15.49
CA ASN A 126 1.97 -11.11 14.06
C ASN A 126 3.17 -11.83 13.44
N THR A 127 2.95 -13.02 12.90
CA THR A 127 4.04 -13.85 12.33
C THR A 127 4.31 -13.54 10.86
N ASN A 128 3.55 -12.63 10.24
CA ASN A 128 3.65 -12.35 8.81
C ASN A 128 4.03 -10.90 8.50
N LEU A 129 3.70 -9.97 9.39
CA LEU A 129 3.87 -8.53 9.20
C LEU A 129 4.61 -7.91 10.38
N ASP A 130 5.52 -7.00 10.06
CA ASP A 130 6.17 -6.07 10.98
C ASP A 130 5.26 -4.85 11.16
N VAL A 131 4.81 -4.59 12.39
CA VAL A 131 3.75 -3.61 12.66
C VAL A 131 4.36 -2.22 12.78
N ALA A 132 4.01 -1.33 11.86
CA ALA A 132 4.43 0.06 11.89
C ALA A 132 3.81 0.83 13.09
N ASN A 133 4.60 1.70 13.71
CA ASN A 133 4.15 2.56 14.79
C ASN A 133 3.41 3.80 14.24
N LEU A 134 2.13 3.62 13.91
CA LEU A 134 1.30 4.65 13.27
C LEU A 134 0.46 5.41 14.30
N LYS A 135 1.11 6.19 15.15
CA LYS A 135 0.47 7.08 16.12
C LYS A 135 0.32 8.49 15.54
N GLY A 136 -0.76 9.16 15.92
CA GLY A 136 -0.98 10.56 15.64
C GLY A 136 -2.42 10.97 15.94
N ASP A 137 -2.82 12.13 15.43
CA ASP A 137 -4.04 12.79 15.84
C ASP A 137 -5.29 12.17 15.21
N ARG A 138 -6.40 12.20 15.94
CA ARG A 138 -7.68 11.74 15.43
C ARG A 138 -8.29 12.80 14.53
N ILE A 139 -8.67 12.38 13.33
CA ILE A 139 -9.32 13.22 12.34
C ILE A 139 -10.51 12.49 11.73
N TYR A 140 -11.28 13.18 10.89
CA TYR A 140 -12.41 12.60 10.17
C TYR A 140 -12.20 12.74 8.67
N ALA A 141 -12.59 11.70 7.94
CA ALA A 141 -12.62 11.70 6.48
C ALA A 141 -14.06 11.62 5.97
N ARG A 142 -14.32 12.25 4.82
CA ARG A 142 -15.58 12.05 4.11
C ARG A 142 -15.61 10.62 3.59
N VAL A 143 -16.66 9.88 3.95
CA VAL A 143 -16.89 8.53 3.44
C VAL A 143 -18.20 8.50 2.66
N SER A 144 -18.20 7.84 1.50
CA SER A 144 -19.43 7.65 0.74
C SER A 144 -20.34 6.68 1.51
N ARG A 145 -21.63 7.03 1.66
CA ARG A 145 -22.63 6.15 2.28
C ARG A 145 -23.07 5.05 1.30
N ARG A 146 -22.15 4.24 0.78
CA ARG A 146 -22.51 2.99 0.10
C ARG A 146 -22.09 1.81 0.95
N SER A 147 -23.07 1.26 1.67
CA SER A 147 -23.01 -0.07 2.26
C SER A 147 -22.91 -1.08 1.11
N PHE A 148 -21.71 -1.58 0.84
CA PHE A 148 -21.55 -2.86 0.16
C PHE A 148 -21.32 -3.91 1.25
N GLY A 149 -22.38 -4.63 1.64
CA GLY A 149 -22.34 -5.71 2.63
C GLY A 149 -22.44 -5.28 4.10
N ASN A 150 -22.04 -6.19 5.01
CA ASN A 150 -22.26 -6.13 6.47
C ASN A 150 -21.40 -5.09 7.25
N GLY A 151 -20.78 -4.12 6.58
CA GLY A 151 -19.97 -3.09 7.23
C GLY A 151 -20.25 -1.70 6.68
N SER A 152 -20.70 -0.78 7.54
CA SER A 152 -20.69 0.65 7.21
C SER A 152 -19.25 1.17 7.25
N MET A 153 -18.82 1.92 6.24
CA MET A 153 -17.58 2.69 6.34
C MET A 153 -17.70 3.67 7.50
N THR A 154 -16.68 3.71 8.34
CA THR A 154 -16.59 4.63 9.48
C THR A 154 -15.78 5.86 9.06
N PRO A 155 -16.13 7.09 9.49
CA PRO A 155 -15.39 8.31 9.13
C PRO A 155 -14.11 8.52 9.95
N GLU A 156 -13.95 7.84 11.09
CA GLU A 156 -12.83 8.03 12.01
C GLU A 156 -11.49 7.63 11.36
N ARG A 157 -10.53 8.55 11.39
CA ARG A 157 -9.19 8.35 10.86
C ARG A 157 -8.14 8.82 11.85
N THR A 158 -6.90 8.42 11.60
CA THR A 158 -5.71 8.92 12.28
C THR A 158 -4.81 9.58 11.26
N LEU A 159 -4.40 10.82 11.53
CA LEU A 159 -3.31 11.47 10.82
C LEU A 159 -2.01 11.00 11.47
N ALA A 160 -1.16 10.32 10.72
CA ALA A 160 0.09 9.76 11.23
C ALA A 160 1.24 10.05 10.25
N THR A 161 2.45 9.69 10.65
CA THR A 161 3.63 9.73 9.78
C THR A 161 3.87 8.35 9.17
N ALA A 162 4.19 8.31 7.89
CA ALA A 162 4.53 7.08 7.18
C ALA A 162 5.87 6.51 7.69
N PRO A 163 6.08 5.18 7.62
CA PRO A 163 7.37 4.60 7.96
C PRO A 163 8.49 5.14 7.06
N GLU A 164 9.54 5.65 7.68
CA GLU A 164 10.69 6.23 6.99
C GLU A 164 11.36 5.20 6.07
N GLY A 165 11.77 5.63 4.88
CA GLY A 165 12.40 4.78 3.86
C GLY A 165 11.48 3.74 3.21
N GLN A 166 10.19 3.70 3.53
CA GLN A 166 9.22 2.76 2.94
C GLN A 166 8.11 3.43 2.14
N ARG A 167 7.86 4.73 2.36
CA ARG A 167 6.76 5.49 1.75
C ARG A 167 7.22 6.92 1.55
N LEU A 168 6.69 7.53 0.49
CA LEU A 168 6.86 8.94 0.13
C LEU A 168 5.71 9.37 -0.80
N GLY A 169 4.93 10.37 -0.37
CA GLY A 169 3.86 10.98 -1.15
C GLY A 169 2.73 10.07 -1.62
N ILE A 170 1.93 10.59 -2.57
CA ILE A 170 0.71 9.92 -3.06
C ILE A 170 0.98 8.65 -3.88
N LEU A 171 2.10 8.55 -4.58
CA LEU A 171 2.41 7.41 -5.46
C LEU A 171 2.82 6.15 -4.71
N THR A 172 3.07 6.27 -3.40
CA THR A 172 3.35 5.13 -2.53
C THR A 172 2.17 4.79 -1.63
N GLN A 173 1.02 5.47 -1.78
CA GLN A 173 -0.18 5.14 -1.02
C GLN A 173 -0.80 3.83 -1.52
N PRO A 174 -1.35 2.99 -0.63
CA PRO A 174 -2.00 1.74 -1.02
C PRO A 174 -3.11 1.93 -2.08
N SER A 175 -3.87 3.04 -2.04
CA SER A 175 -4.92 3.32 -3.02
C SER A 175 -4.38 3.45 -4.44
N TRP A 176 -3.27 4.19 -4.61
CA TRP A 176 -2.65 4.39 -5.92
C TRP A 176 -1.95 3.12 -6.41
N LEU A 177 -1.24 2.43 -5.51
CA LEU A 177 -0.53 1.19 -5.88
C LEU A 177 -1.49 0.10 -6.35
N VAL A 178 -2.62 -0.05 -5.66
CA VAL A 178 -3.63 -1.04 -6.04
C VAL A 178 -4.38 -0.63 -7.30
N SER A 179 -4.70 0.66 -7.49
CA SER A 179 -5.37 1.10 -8.72
C SER A 179 -4.54 0.89 -9.98
N HIS A 180 -3.22 0.68 -9.84
CA HIS A 180 -2.28 0.36 -10.92
C HIS A 180 -1.67 -1.03 -10.71
N SER A 181 -2.48 -1.98 -10.25
CA SER A 181 -2.14 -3.40 -10.14
C SER A 181 -3.32 -4.24 -10.66
N ASP A 182 -3.07 -5.50 -10.98
CA ASP A 182 -4.11 -6.49 -11.24
C ASP A 182 -4.57 -7.14 -9.91
N ALA A 183 -5.66 -7.89 -9.94
CA ALA A 183 -6.21 -8.61 -8.80
C ALA A 183 -5.21 -9.62 -8.20
N MET A 184 -4.35 -10.20 -9.04
CA MET A 184 -3.39 -11.24 -8.61
C MET A 184 -1.95 -10.74 -8.54
N ASP A 185 -1.57 -9.76 -9.36
CA ASP A 185 -0.18 -9.32 -9.52
C ASP A 185 0.01 -7.81 -9.56
N ASN A 186 1.21 -7.37 -9.15
CA ASN A 186 1.63 -5.99 -9.34
C ASN A 186 1.90 -5.73 -10.82
N HIS A 187 1.73 -4.48 -11.25
CA HIS A 187 1.82 -4.12 -12.66
C HIS A 187 2.75 -2.93 -12.88
N ALA A 188 4.05 -3.19 -12.99
CA ALA A 188 5.06 -2.15 -13.24
C ALA A 188 4.74 -1.31 -14.49
N ILE A 189 4.31 -1.94 -15.58
CA ILE A 189 4.00 -1.25 -16.85
C ILE A 189 2.94 -0.15 -16.64
N HIS A 190 1.79 -0.44 -16.05
CA HIS A 190 0.73 0.55 -15.78
C HIS A 190 1.17 1.67 -14.83
N ARG A 191 1.98 1.35 -13.80
CA ARG A 191 2.58 2.36 -12.92
C ARG A 191 3.50 3.31 -13.72
N GLY A 192 4.31 2.75 -14.63
CA GLY A 192 5.20 3.50 -15.51
C GLY A 192 4.45 4.37 -16.54
N ILE A 193 3.39 3.84 -17.17
CA ILE A 193 2.48 4.59 -18.04
C ILE A 193 1.94 5.80 -17.28
N TRP A 194 1.46 5.60 -16.05
CA TRP A 194 0.93 6.69 -15.25
C TRP A 194 1.97 7.79 -15.00
N VAL A 195 3.21 7.44 -14.62
CA VAL A 195 4.29 8.42 -14.43
C VAL A 195 4.61 9.15 -15.74
N ARG A 196 4.71 8.43 -16.86
CA ARG A 196 4.96 9.00 -18.18
C ARG A 196 3.92 10.04 -18.57
N GLU A 197 2.65 9.73 -18.41
CA GLU A 197 1.55 10.57 -18.87
C GLU A 197 1.21 11.71 -17.89
N ARG A 198 1.28 11.43 -16.59
CA ARG A 198 0.79 12.34 -15.55
C ARG A 198 1.88 13.24 -15.00
N LEU A 199 3.15 12.83 -15.02
CA LEU A 199 4.26 13.63 -14.50
C LEU A 199 5.22 14.10 -15.60
N LEU A 200 5.58 13.24 -16.55
CA LEU A 200 6.53 13.62 -17.61
C LEU A 200 5.87 14.21 -18.86
N GLY A 201 4.56 14.01 -18.97
CA GLY A 201 3.73 14.59 -20.01
C GLY A 201 3.94 14.02 -21.40
N GLY A 202 4.57 12.83 -21.50
CA GLY A 202 4.64 12.04 -22.71
C GLY A 202 3.36 11.23 -22.93
N GLY A 203 3.31 10.47 -24.02
CA GLY A 203 2.23 9.53 -24.32
C GLY A 203 2.78 8.15 -24.63
N ILE A 204 2.02 7.12 -24.29
CA ILE A 204 2.29 5.74 -24.68
C ILE A 204 1.21 5.34 -25.70
N PRO A 205 1.57 4.79 -26.87
CA PRO A 205 0.57 4.35 -27.83
C PRO A 205 -0.25 3.20 -27.25
N ASP A 206 -1.50 3.10 -27.69
CA ASP A 206 -2.35 1.95 -27.37
C ASP A 206 -1.69 0.66 -27.85
N VAL A 207 -2.01 -0.44 -27.15
CA VAL A 207 -1.52 -1.77 -27.50
C VAL A 207 -1.93 -2.11 -28.94
N PRO A 208 -0.97 -2.46 -29.83
CA PRO A 208 -1.30 -2.86 -31.18
C PRO A 208 -2.25 -4.06 -31.19
N ILE A 209 -3.27 -4.03 -32.06
CA ILE A 209 -4.23 -5.15 -32.21
C ILE A 209 -3.57 -6.49 -32.57
N THR A 210 -2.33 -6.47 -33.05
CA THR A 210 -1.58 -7.63 -33.50
C THR A 210 -0.80 -8.34 -32.40
N VAL A 211 -0.77 -7.81 -31.17
CA VAL A 211 -0.03 -8.42 -30.06
C VAL A 211 -0.96 -8.89 -28.94
N ASP A 212 -0.65 -10.07 -28.41
CA ASP A 212 -1.21 -10.53 -27.15
C ASP A 212 -0.41 -9.90 -26.01
N ALA A 213 -0.95 -8.84 -25.40
CA ALA A 213 -0.30 -8.09 -24.34
C ALA A 213 -0.47 -8.76 -22.96
N GLN A 214 -0.10 -10.04 -22.88
CA GLN A 214 -0.09 -10.80 -21.64
C GLN A 214 1.32 -11.26 -21.29
N LEU A 215 1.68 -11.14 -20.02
CA LEU A 215 2.90 -11.74 -19.50
C LEU A 215 2.68 -13.26 -19.33
N PRO A 216 3.74 -14.08 -19.45
CA PRO A 216 3.65 -15.51 -19.18
C PRO A 216 3.11 -15.80 -17.78
N ASP A 217 2.16 -16.74 -17.65
CA ASP A 217 1.62 -17.18 -16.36
C ASP A 217 2.62 -18.10 -15.65
N GLU A 218 3.51 -17.49 -14.88
CA GLU A 218 4.55 -18.16 -14.11
C GLU A 218 4.45 -17.76 -12.62
N PRO A 219 3.58 -18.40 -11.82
CA PRO A 219 3.22 -17.93 -10.47
C PRO A 219 4.35 -17.93 -9.43
N ASN A 220 5.47 -18.57 -9.71
CA ASN A 220 6.63 -18.67 -8.79
C ASN A 220 7.83 -17.85 -9.30
N VAL A 221 7.60 -16.96 -10.27
CA VAL A 221 8.62 -16.15 -10.93
C VAL A 221 8.32 -14.68 -10.65
N SER A 222 9.36 -13.87 -10.41
CA SER A 222 9.19 -12.43 -10.15
C SER A 222 8.60 -11.71 -11.35
N LEU A 223 7.89 -10.60 -11.12
CA LEU A 223 7.31 -9.82 -12.22
C LEU A 223 8.38 -9.42 -13.25
N ARG A 224 9.54 -8.95 -12.78
CA ARG A 224 10.68 -8.57 -13.64
C ARG A 224 11.12 -9.69 -14.59
N GLU A 225 11.18 -10.92 -14.08
CA GLU A 225 11.60 -12.07 -14.88
C GLU A 225 10.50 -12.47 -15.88
N ARG A 226 9.22 -12.33 -15.54
CA ARG A 226 8.12 -12.52 -16.50
C ARG A 226 8.12 -11.45 -17.59
N MET A 227 8.53 -10.23 -17.25
CA MET A 227 8.68 -9.11 -18.20
C MET A 227 9.82 -9.28 -19.20
N ARG A 228 10.59 -10.38 -19.17
CA ARG A 228 11.63 -10.67 -20.19
C ARG A 228 11.09 -10.60 -21.63
N VAL A 229 9.82 -10.96 -21.85
CA VAL A 229 9.16 -10.89 -23.17
C VAL A 229 8.99 -9.46 -23.67
N THR A 230 8.95 -8.46 -22.78
CA THR A 230 8.82 -7.05 -23.15
C THR A 230 10.13 -6.47 -23.71
N ARG A 231 11.25 -7.17 -23.50
CA ARG A 231 12.58 -6.80 -24.00
C ARG A 231 12.84 -7.25 -25.43
N GLU A 232 11.92 -7.98 -26.06
CA GLU A 232 12.01 -8.27 -27.49
C GLU A 232 11.95 -6.98 -28.31
N LYS A 233 12.67 -6.95 -29.45
CA LYS A 233 12.88 -5.72 -30.24
C LYS A 233 11.58 -4.98 -30.59
N TYR A 234 10.52 -5.72 -30.93
CA TYR A 234 9.23 -5.13 -31.27
C TYR A 234 8.56 -4.49 -30.04
N CYS A 235 8.46 -5.24 -28.93
CA CYS A 235 7.86 -4.77 -27.68
C CYS A 235 8.65 -3.59 -27.08
N TRP A 236 9.98 -3.64 -27.15
CA TRP A 236 10.85 -2.65 -26.54
C TRP A 236 10.68 -1.23 -27.10
N SER A 237 10.21 -1.10 -28.35
CA SER A 237 9.89 0.20 -28.97
C SER A 237 8.93 1.07 -28.16
N CYS A 238 8.06 0.45 -27.36
CA CYS A 238 7.14 1.14 -26.46
C CYS A 238 7.52 0.95 -25.00
N HIS A 239 7.95 -0.26 -24.62
CA HIS A 239 8.30 -0.59 -23.24
C HIS A 239 9.51 0.18 -22.71
N GLU A 240 10.45 0.60 -23.56
CA GLU A 240 11.57 1.45 -23.17
C GLU A 240 11.11 2.76 -22.49
N LYS A 241 9.90 3.23 -22.81
CA LYS A 241 9.34 4.48 -22.28
C LYS A 241 8.54 4.31 -21.00
N MET A 242 8.22 3.10 -20.56
CA MET A 242 7.33 2.88 -19.41
C MET A 242 7.90 1.91 -18.38
N ASP A 243 8.58 0.84 -18.82
CA ASP A 243 9.15 -0.14 -17.91
C ASP A 243 10.14 0.50 -16.94
N PRO A 244 11.12 1.33 -17.38
CA PRO A 244 12.11 1.91 -16.46
C PRO A 244 11.49 2.84 -15.39
N LEU A 245 10.34 3.45 -15.67
CA LEU A 245 9.59 4.31 -14.75
C LEU A 245 8.71 3.52 -13.77
N GLY A 246 8.26 2.33 -14.18
CA GLY A 246 7.37 1.48 -13.41
C GLY A 246 8.09 0.52 -12.46
N LEU A 247 9.23 -0.01 -12.93
CA LEU A 247 10.07 -0.97 -12.24
C LEU A 247 10.58 -0.51 -10.85
N PRO A 248 10.81 0.79 -10.58
CA PRO A 248 11.13 1.26 -9.23
C PRO A 248 10.08 0.95 -8.16
N PHE A 249 8.81 0.80 -8.57
CA PHE A 249 7.70 0.48 -7.66
C PHE A 249 7.61 -1.01 -7.31
N GLU A 250 8.52 -1.86 -7.80
CA GLU A 250 8.58 -3.27 -7.43
C GLU A 250 8.81 -3.51 -5.94
N MET A 251 9.26 -2.49 -5.20
CA MET A 251 9.26 -2.48 -3.74
C MET A 251 7.87 -2.63 -3.10
N TYR A 252 6.78 -2.58 -3.88
CA TYR A 252 5.42 -2.83 -3.43
C TYR A 252 4.76 -3.95 -4.22
N ASN A 253 4.07 -4.85 -3.52
CA ASN A 253 3.27 -5.89 -4.17
C ASN A 253 1.94 -5.35 -4.74
N HIS A 254 1.10 -6.24 -5.28
CA HIS A 254 -0.22 -5.88 -5.85
C HIS A 254 -1.16 -5.20 -4.85
N ALA A 255 -1.07 -5.56 -3.56
CA ALA A 255 -1.86 -4.97 -2.48
C ALA A 255 -1.27 -3.65 -1.96
N GLY A 256 -0.17 -3.18 -2.56
CA GLY A 256 0.55 -1.98 -2.14
C GLY A 256 1.38 -2.16 -0.86
N LEU A 257 1.61 -3.38 -0.37
CA LEU A 257 2.46 -3.66 0.80
C LEU A 257 3.94 -3.53 0.43
N TYR A 258 4.70 -2.87 1.30
CA TYR A 258 6.16 -2.78 1.16
C TYR A 258 6.81 -4.16 1.31
N ARG A 259 7.72 -4.48 0.38
CA ARG A 259 8.45 -5.75 0.31
C ARG A 259 9.92 -5.53 -0.02
N THR A 260 10.77 -6.34 0.59
CA THR A 260 12.20 -6.45 0.27
C THR A 260 12.54 -7.73 -0.49
N THR A 261 11.65 -8.72 -0.46
CA THR A 261 11.80 -10.00 -1.14
C THR A 261 10.54 -10.43 -1.88
N GLU A 262 10.70 -11.11 -3.01
CA GLU A 262 9.66 -11.74 -3.81
C GLU A 262 10.09 -13.19 -4.11
N PHE A 263 9.24 -14.17 -3.78
CA PHE A 263 9.56 -15.60 -3.89
C PHE A 263 10.95 -15.98 -3.33
N ASP A 264 11.26 -15.51 -2.12
CA ASP A 264 12.55 -15.71 -1.42
C ASP A 264 13.78 -15.08 -2.13
N LYS A 265 13.60 -14.28 -3.19
CA LYS A 265 14.66 -13.52 -3.86
C LYS A 265 14.59 -12.03 -3.46
N PRO A 266 15.72 -11.31 -3.37
CA PRO A 266 15.70 -9.86 -3.20
C PRO A 266 14.93 -9.18 -4.34
N VAL A 267 14.10 -8.20 -4.00
CA VAL A 267 13.44 -7.38 -5.00
C VAL A 267 14.46 -6.39 -5.58
N ASP A 268 14.56 -6.36 -6.90
CA ASP A 268 15.25 -5.29 -7.60
C ASP A 268 14.30 -4.10 -7.75
N THR A 269 14.72 -2.95 -7.22
CA THR A 269 13.96 -1.69 -7.26
C THR A 269 14.61 -0.66 -8.18
N SER A 270 15.66 -1.03 -8.91
CA SER A 270 16.33 -0.11 -9.81
C SER A 270 15.44 0.24 -11.02
N GLY A 271 15.61 1.44 -11.53
CA GLY A 271 14.98 1.88 -12.78
C GLY A 271 15.63 3.15 -13.28
N GLU A 272 14.91 3.88 -14.12
CA GLU A 272 15.46 5.03 -14.81
C GLU A 272 14.36 6.02 -15.18
N ILE A 273 14.66 7.31 -15.05
CA ILE A 273 13.88 8.36 -15.72
C ILE A 273 14.44 8.51 -17.12
N VAL A 274 13.62 8.28 -18.14
CA VAL A 274 14.03 8.35 -19.56
C VAL A 274 13.03 9.19 -20.32
N ASP A 275 13.44 9.86 -21.40
CA ASP A 275 12.55 10.57 -22.32
C ASP A 275 11.62 11.57 -21.58
N SER A 276 12.14 12.25 -20.55
CA SER A 276 11.36 13.24 -19.78
C SER A 276 11.11 14.54 -20.55
N GLY A 277 11.92 14.79 -21.58
CA GLY A 277 12.02 16.07 -22.26
C GLY A 277 12.98 17.06 -21.58
N ASP A 278 13.60 16.66 -20.47
CA ASP A 278 14.64 17.40 -19.76
C ASP A 278 15.84 16.46 -19.47
N PRO A 279 16.93 16.54 -20.24
CA PRO A 279 18.09 15.67 -20.05
C PRO A 279 18.74 15.73 -18.67
N SER A 280 18.49 16.80 -17.88
CA SER A 280 19.02 16.92 -16.52
C SER A 280 18.25 16.07 -15.50
N LEU A 281 17.01 15.70 -15.82
CA LEU A 281 16.17 14.83 -15.01
C LEU A 281 16.39 13.35 -15.34
N ASP A 282 16.78 13.05 -16.57
CA ASP A 282 16.98 11.69 -17.05
C ASP A 282 18.18 11.01 -16.38
N GLY A 283 18.06 9.70 -16.17
CA GLY A 283 19.11 8.85 -15.60
C GLY A 283 18.64 7.86 -14.55
N PRO A 284 19.56 7.04 -14.04
CA PRO A 284 19.23 5.91 -13.17
C PRO A 284 18.70 6.36 -11.82
N VAL A 285 17.82 5.54 -11.25
CA VAL A 285 17.29 5.66 -9.89
C VAL A 285 17.43 4.33 -9.16
N LYS A 286 17.74 4.37 -7.87
CA LYS A 286 17.85 3.14 -7.06
C LYS A 286 16.49 2.54 -6.74
N ASN A 287 15.47 3.38 -6.60
CA ASN A 287 14.15 2.99 -6.12
C ASN A 287 13.07 4.06 -6.37
N ALA A 288 11.80 3.73 -6.07
CA ALA A 288 10.68 4.64 -6.29
C ALA A 288 10.77 5.95 -5.47
N LEU A 289 11.35 5.92 -4.27
CA LEU A 289 11.46 7.12 -3.42
C LEU A 289 12.43 8.13 -4.04
N GLU A 290 13.61 7.67 -4.47
CA GLU A 290 14.59 8.51 -5.18
C GLU A 290 13.99 9.08 -6.48
N MET A 291 13.25 8.27 -7.23
CA MET A 291 12.57 8.73 -8.44
C MET A 291 11.54 9.82 -8.13
N ILE A 292 10.71 9.61 -7.11
CA ILE A 292 9.71 10.58 -6.66
C ILE A 292 10.37 11.89 -6.22
N GLU A 293 11.48 11.83 -5.48
CA GLU A 293 12.24 13.02 -5.08
C GLU A 293 12.77 13.80 -6.30
N LYS A 294 13.34 13.12 -7.29
CA LYS A 294 13.79 13.76 -8.54
C LYS A 294 12.62 14.41 -9.28
N LEU A 295 11.52 13.67 -9.45
CA LEU A 295 10.31 14.16 -10.13
C LEU A 295 9.70 15.37 -9.40
N ALA A 296 9.67 15.35 -8.06
CA ALA A 296 9.09 16.42 -7.26
C ALA A 296 9.90 17.72 -7.28
N ASN A 297 11.17 17.68 -7.66
CA ASN A 297 12.03 18.85 -7.80
C ASN A 297 12.20 19.29 -9.27
N SER A 298 11.45 18.70 -10.19
CA SER A 298 11.57 18.97 -11.62
C SER A 298 10.61 20.05 -12.08
N GLU A 299 11.14 21.10 -12.72
CA GLU A 299 10.34 22.11 -13.42
C GLU A 299 9.48 21.48 -14.53
N ARG A 300 9.99 20.43 -15.20
CA ARG A 300 9.22 19.70 -16.22
C ARG A 300 7.94 19.10 -15.64
N VAL A 301 8.02 18.50 -14.45
CA VAL A 301 6.85 17.90 -13.76
C VAL A 301 5.86 18.99 -13.35
N GLU A 302 6.35 20.13 -12.89
CA GLU A 302 5.54 21.30 -12.56
C GLU A 302 4.76 21.81 -13.79
N GLN A 303 5.43 21.99 -14.93
CA GLN A 303 4.80 22.40 -16.19
C GLN A 303 3.72 21.41 -16.65
N VAL A 304 3.96 20.10 -16.49
CA VAL A 304 2.99 19.06 -16.84
C VAL A 304 1.79 19.07 -15.90
N PHE A 305 2.02 19.30 -14.60
CA PHE A 305 0.96 19.50 -13.61
C PHE A 305 0.06 20.67 -13.99
N ILE A 306 0.64 21.82 -14.35
CA ILE A 306 -0.09 23.01 -14.81
C ILE A 306 -0.88 22.72 -16.08
N ARG A 307 -0.34 21.93 -17.00
CA ARG A 307 -1.06 21.52 -18.22
C ARG A 307 -2.28 20.65 -17.89
N HIS A 308 -2.19 19.75 -16.93
CA HIS A 308 -3.35 18.99 -16.46
C HIS A 308 -4.37 19.88 -15.75
N ALA A 309 -3.92 20.87 -14.97
CA ALA A 309 -4.79 21.90 -14.39
C ALA A 309 -5.46 22.78 -15.48
N PHE A 310 -4.76 23.14 -16.55
CA PHE A 310 -5.39 23.78 -17.68
C PHE A 310 -6.49 22.89 -18.26
N ARG A 311 -6.20 21.63 -18.59
CA ARG A 311 -7.18 20.74 -19.24
C ARG A 311 -8.46 20.56 -18.45
N PHE A 312 -8.34 20.37 -17.13
CA PHE A 312 -9.51 20.14 -16.28
C PHE A 312 -10.36 21.41 -16.11
N TRP A 313 -9.76 22.58 -15.83
CA TRP A 313 -10.52 23.80 -15.57
C TRP A 313 -11.03 24.47 -16.86
N MET A 314 -10.29 24.30 -17.96
CA MET A 314 -10.71 24.78 -19.28
C MET A 314 -11.65 23.80 -19.99
N GLY A 315 -11.78 22.57 -19.50
CA GLY A 315 -12.61 21.51 -20.07
C GLY A 315 -12.27 21.16 -21.52
N ARG A 316 -11.01 21.32 -21.93
CA ARG A 316 -10.50 21.00 -23.27
C ARG A 316 -8.98 20.76 -23.25
N ASN A 317 -8.46 20.12 -24.29
CA ASN A 317 -7.01 20.03 -24.49
C ASN A 317 -6.42 21.40 -24.87
N GLU A 318 -5.17 21.62 -24.48
CA GLU A 318 -4.36 22.75 -24.92
C GLU A 318 -3.99 22.63 -26.39
N THR A 319 -3.83 23.77 -27.03
CA THR A 319 -3.33 23.93 -28.38
C THR A 319 -2.04 24.75 -28.35
N LEU A 320 -1.35 24.86 -29.48
CA LEU A 320 -0.15 25.70 -29.57
C LEU A 320 -0.42 27.19 -29.24
N HIS A 321 -1.66 27.66 -29.44
CA HIS A 321 -2.07 29.03 -29.12
C HIS A 321 -2.20 29.29 -27.62
N ASP A 322 -2.35 28.24 -26.80
CA ASP A 322 -2.48 28.35 -25.35
C ASP A 322 -1.12 28.48 -24.65
N ARG A 323 -0.01 28.40 -25.39
CA ARG A 323 1.35 28.53 -24.84
C ARG A 323 1.54 29.77 -23.95
N PRO A 324 1.11 30.98 -24.33
CA PRO A 324 1.25 32.16 -23.46
C PRO A 324 0.48 32.02 -22.14
N VAL A 325 -0.70 31.41 -22.17
CA VAL A 325 -1.54 31.18 -20.98
C VAL A 325 -0.87 30.19 -20.03
N LEU A 326 -0.33 29.09 -20.56
CA LEU A 326 0.40 28.09 -19.76
C LEU A 326 1.67 28.68 -19.13
N LEU A 327 2.42 29.50 -19.86
CA LEU A 327 3.60 30.18 -19.34
C LEU A 327 3.26 31.20 -18.24
N ALA A 328 2.18 31.96 -18.42
CA ALA A 328 1.69 32.88 -17.40
C ALA A 328 1.23 32.14 -16.14
N ALA A 329 0.50 31.03 -16.31
CA ALA A 329 0.05 30.18 -15.21
C ALA A 329 1.22 29.56 -14.43
N HIS A 330 2.25 29.08 -15.14
CA HIS A 330 3.48 28.57 -14.52
C HIS A 330 4.21 29.64 -13.73
N LYS A 331 4.39 30.83 -14.31
CA LYS A 331 4.99 31.95 -13.61
C LYS A 331 4.20 32.34 -12.35
N ALA A 332 2.87 32.42 -12.45
CA ALA A 332 2.02 32.72 -11.29
C ALA A 332 2.15 31.66 -10.19
N TYR A 333 2.27 30.39 -10.56
CA TYR A 333 2.52 29.30 -9.61
C TYR A 333 3.89 29.46 -8.92
N GLN A 334 4.96 29.72 -9.67
CA GLN A 334 6.31 29.91 -9.09
C GLN A 334 6.42 31.17 -8.22
N ASP A 335 5.95 32.33 -8.71
CA ASP A 335 6.03 33.62 -8.01
C ASP A 335 5.23 33.62 -6.69
N SER A 336 4.24 32.72 -6.57
CA SER A 336 3.43 32.55 -5.35
C SER A 336 3.95 31.46 -4.40
N GLY A 337 5.10 30.83 -4.70
CA GLY A 337 5.63 29.72 -3.91
C GLY A 337 4.83 28.44 -4.06
N GLY A 338 4.34 28.16 -5.27
CA GLY A 338 3.65 26.92 -5.63
C GLY A 338 2.18 26.84 -5.21
N SER A 339 1.47 27.98 -5.17
CA SER A 339 0.06 28.04 -4.78
C SER A 339 -0.86 27.54 -5.90
N MET A 340 -1.71 26.56 -5.57
CA MET A 340 -2.77 26.08 -6.45
C MET A 340 -3.84 27.16 -6.66
N LYS A 341 -4.15 27.99 -5.64
CA LYS A 341 -5.11 29.09 -5.79
C LYS A 341 -4.61 30.14 -6.78
N ALA A 342 -3.33 30.51 -6.72
CA ALA A 342 -2.74 31.45 -7.66
C ALA A 342 -2.73 30.90 -9.10
N LEU A 343 -2.39 29.62 -9.27
CA LEU A 343 -2.48 28.92 -10.55
C LEU A 343 -3.91 28.95 -11.11
N ILE A 344 -4.91 28.53 -10.31
CA ILE A 344 -6.31 28.53 -10.74
C ILE A 344 -6.76 29.94 -11.09
N LEU A 345 -6.43 30.95 -10.26
CA LEU A 345 -6.76 32.35 -10.53
C LEU A 345 -6.20 32.78 -11.89
N SER A 346 -4.92 32.53 -12.15
CA SER A 346 -4.29 32.87 -13.43
C SER A 346 -4.96 32.20 -14.62
N LEU A 347 -5.45 30.95 -14.47
CA LEU A 347 -6.14 30.23 -15.54
C LEU A 347 -7.54 30.81 -15.79
N VAL A 348 -8.34 31.01 -14.74
CA VAL A 348 -9.75 31.45 -14.89
C VAL A 348 -9.89 32.93 -15.24
N THR A 349 -8.84 33.74 -15.04
CA THR A 349 -8.81 35.14 -15.51
C THR A 349 -8.12 35.31 -16.87
N SER A 350 -7.71 34.22 -17.51
CA SER A 350 -7.06 34.28 -18.83
C SER A 350 -8.06 34.49 -19.96
N ASP A 351 -7.61 35.08 -21.06
CA ASP A 351 -8.42 35.25 -22.28
C ASP A 351 -8.98 33.91 -22.80
N ALA A 352 -8.18 32.84 -22.67
CA ALA A 352 -8.59 31.50 -23.09
C ALA A 352 -9.83 31.00 -22.32
N PHE A 353 -10.03 31.45 -21.07
CA PHE A 353 -11.19 31.10 -20.25
C PHE A 353 -12.34 32.08 -20.49
N LEU A 354 -12.06 33.38 -20.47
CA LEU A 354 -13.06 34.44 -20.55
C LEU A 354 -13.74 34.53 -21.93
N TYR A 355 -12.99 34.36 -23.01
CA TYR A 355 -13.47 34.52 -24.38
C TYR A 355 -13.70 33.18 -25.07
N ARG A 356 -14.25 32.19 -24.36
CA ARG A 356 -14.50 30.84 -24.88
C ARG A 356 -15.39 30.92 -26.12
N ILE A 357 -14.76 30.93 -27.29
CA ILE A 357 -15.44 30.99 -28.59
C ILE A 357 -16.18 29.66 -28.73
N LYS A 358 -17.49 29.71 -29.00
CA LYS A 358 -18.24 28.51 -29.40
C LYS A 358 -17.56 27.96 -30.66
N SER A 359 -16.88 26.83 -30.52
CA SER A 359 -16.40 26.02 -31.63
C SER A 359 -17.56 25.39 -32.37
#